data_AF-A0A420J9R1-F1
#
_entry.id   AF-A0A420J9R1-F1
#
_cell.length_a   1.000
_cell.length_b   1.000
_cell.length_c   1.000
_cell.angle_alpha   90.00
_cell.angle_beta   90.00
_cell.angle_gamma   90.00
#
_symmetry.space_group_name_H-M   'P 1'
#
loop_
_entity.id
_entity.type
_entity.pdbx_description
1 polymer ?
#
loop_
_entity_poly.entity_id
_entity_poly.type
_entity_poly.pdbx_seq_one_letter_code
_entity_poly.pdbx_strand_id
1 'polypeptide(L)'
;MPVTNGRASSSPPQSTSGPITPGPRAIALTNLYHSALKSTLKAISYDSFAACFPLLSAQAPQALRAIWQAMRDGLEGFATSEFEMILQERQVFIRLNALDSLISDAIRRRDLSLANGEVNENDVQPPHTLPPEPLVKAHLTPLYLSQQSQLNAKLQTVESLNASLLAQICEQRNEITKILRSTRQLCSDVEDAAEVMHDLQGLGHEAREVEILLDDVEPREKY
;
A
#
# COMPACT_ATOMS: atom_id res chain seq x y z
N MET A 1 -4.68 -30.80 -10.63
CA MET A 1 -3.51 -29.95 -10.32
C MET A 1 -3.87 -29.09 -9.11
N PRO A 2 -3.06 -29.09 -8.04
CA PRO A 2 -3.49 -28.64 -6.72
C PRO A 2 -3.52 -27.12 -6.60
N VAL A 3 -4.49 -26.65 -5.82
CA VAL A 3 -4.74 -25.26 -5.46
C VAL A 3 -3.85 -24.91 -4.28
N THR A 4 -2.89 -23.99 -4.43
CA THR A 4 -2.16 -23.40 -3.30
C THR A 4 -2.57 -21.95 -3.13
N ASN A 5 -3.57 -21.75 -2.27
CA ASN A 5 -4.07 -20.45 -1.86
C ASN A 5 -3.14 -19.88 -0.77
N GLY A 6 -2.07 -19.18 -1.16
CA GLY A 6 -1.17 -18.49 -0.24
C GLY A 6 -1.65 -17.07 0.03
N ARG A 7 -2.58 -16.90 0.99
CA ARG A 7 -3.01 -15.58 1.46
C ARG A 7 -1.87 -14.96 2.28
N ALA A 8 -1.03 -14.17 1.64
CA ALA A 8 -0.08 -13.30 2.33
C ALA A 8 -0.88 -12.32 3.22
N SER A 9 -0.78 -12.51 4.53
CA SER A 9 -1.28 -11.57 5.53
C SER A 9 -0.44 -10.31 5.45
N SER A 10 -0.94 -9.28 4.77
CA SER A 10 -0.36 -7.94 4.77
C SER A 10 -0.64 -7.28 6.11
N SER A 11 0.22 -7.54 7.10
CA SER A 11 0.27 -6.75 8.32
C SER A 11 0.59 -5.28 7.97
N PRO A 12 0.00 -4.28 8.64
CA PRO A 12 0.33 -2.88 8.42
C PRO A 12 1.82 -2.63 8.66
N PRO A 13 2.44 -1.66 7.98
CA PRO A 13 3.85 -1.34 8.20
C PRO A 13 4.04 -0.98 9.67
N GLN A 14 4.84 -1.78 10.38
CA GLN A 14 5.30 -1.44 11.71
C GLN A 14 6.08 -0.12 11.59
N SER A 15 5.57 0.93 12.26
CA SER A 15 6.25 2.21 12.36
C SER A 15 7.65 1.95 12.91
N THR A 16 8.67 2.19 12.09
CA THR A 16 10.07 2.11 12.47
C THR A 16 10.32 3.03 13.66
N SER A 17 10.73 2.45 14.79
CA SER A 17 11.10 3.15 16.00
C SER A 17 12.43 3.89 15.79
N GLY A 18 12.36 5.05 15.13
CA GLY A 18 13.44 6.03 15.18
C GLY A 18 13.59 6.60 16.61
N PRO A 19 14.73 7.20 16.96
CA PRO A 19 14.87 7.93 18.21
C PRO A 19 13.76 8.97 18.32
N ILE A 20 13.00 8.94 19.42
CA ILE A 20 11.89 9.86 19.66
C ILE A 20 12.49 11.23 19.97
N THR A 21 12.71 12.04 18.94
CA THR A 21 13.12 13.43 19.10
C THR A 21 11.98 14.18 19.79
N PRO A 22 12.22 14.84 20.94
CA PRO A 22 11.18 15.59 21.63
C PRO A 22 10.73 16.78 20.77
N GLY A 23 9.42 16.85 20.50
CA GLY A 23 8.79 17.97 19.80
C GLY A 23 8.76 19.25 20.64
N PRO A 24 8.31 20.38 20.04
CA PRO A 24 8.31 21.69 20.71
C PRO A 24 7.51 21.68 22.02
N ARG A 25 6.37 20.97 22.04
CA ARG A 25 5.53 20.84 23.22
C ARG A 25 6.13 19.95 24.30
N ALA A 26 6.83 18.88 23.90
CA ALA A 26 7.56 18.03 24.82
C ALA A 26 8.69 18.81 25.50
N ILE A 27 9.45 19.61 24.74
CA ILE A 27 10.50 20.49 25.27
C ILE A 27 9.90 21.52 26.25
N ALA A 28 8.79 22.14 25.87
CA ALA A 28 8.09 23.10 26.73
C ALA A 28 7.64 22.46 28.05
N LEU A 29 7.07 21.25 28.01
CA LEU A 29 6.69 20.50 29.20
C LEU A 29 7.91 20.22 30.09
N THR A 30 9.01 19.77 29.50
CA THR A 30 10.25 19.50 30.24
C THR A 30 10.79 20.73 30.95
N ASN A 31 10.86 21.84 30.22
CA ASN A 31 11.31 23.11 30.78
C ASN A 31 10.39 23.60 31.90
N LEU A 32 9.08 23.42 31.75
CA LEU A 32 8.09 23.83 32.73
C LEU A 32 8.24 23.06 34.05
N TYR A 33 8.33 21.73 34.01
CA TYR A 33 8.42 20.96 35.26
C TYR A 33 9.77 21.14 35.95
N HIS A 34 10.88 21.25 35.21
CA HIS A 34 12.19 21.59 35.79
C HIS A 34 12.16 22.96 36.47
N SER A 35 11.55 23.95 35.82
CA SER A 35 11.42 25.31 36.37
C SER A 35 10.54 25.33 37.62
N ALA A 36 9.41 24.63 37.59
CA ALA A 36 8.51 24.50 38.74
C ALA A 36 9.20 23.83 39.94
N LEU A 37 9.92 22.73 39.70
CA LEU A 37 10.69 22.02 40.73
C LEU A 37 11.77 22.92 41.34
N LYS A 38 12.54 23.64 40.51
CA LYS A 38 13.54 24.59 41.02
C LYS A 38 12.91 25.71 41.85
N SER A 39 11.72 26.18 41.45
CA SER A 39 10.97 27.19 42.18
C SER A 39 10.49 26.69 43.55
N THR A 40 9.95 25.46 43.62
CA THR A 40 9.52 24.86 44.89
C THR A 40 10.69 24.62 45.83
N LEU A 41 11.82 24.12 45.32
CA LEU A 41 13.02 23.96 46.13
C LEU A 41 13.57 25.31 46.61
N LYS A 42 13.48 26.38 45.81
CA LYS A 42 13.89 27.73 46.22
C LYS A 42 13.06 28.26 47.39
N ALA A 43 11.78 27.89 47.49
CA ALA A 43 10.93 28.27 48.62
C ALA A 43 11.40 27.64 49.94
N ILE A 44 12.05 26.47 49.89
CA ILE A 44 12.65 25.80 51.05
C ILE A 44 14.04 26.41 51.30
N SER A 45 14.08 27.67 51.73
CA SER A 45 15.32 28.37 52.07
C SER A 45 15.94 27.80 53.35
N TYR A 46 17.28 27.87 53.45
CA TYR A 46 17.98 27.46 54.67
C TYR A 46 17.54 28.30 55.89
N ASP A 47 17.28 29.60 55.71
CA ASP A 47 16.90 30.50 56.81
C ASP A 47 15.51 30.15 57.37
N SER A 48 14.55 29.86 56.49
CA SER A 48 13.22 29.37 56.88
C SER A 48 13.31 28.01 57.60
N PHE A 49 14.20 27.12 57.14
CA PHE A 49 14.41 25.83 57.78
C PHE A 49 15.09 25.95 59.14
N ALA A 50 16.12 26.80 59.26
CA ALA A 50 16.86 27.01 60.49
C ALA A 50 16.02 27.72 61.57
N ALA A 51 15.09 28.59 61.17
CA ALA A 51 14.15 29.23 62.08
C ALA A 51 13.25 28.22 62.82
N CYS A 52 12.95 27.07 62.22
CA CYS A 52 12.19 25.99 62.84
C CYS A 52 13.02 25.17 63.87
N PHE A 53 14.35 25.29 63.85
CA PHE A 53 15.26 24.54 64.73
C PHE A 53 16.27 25.47 65.43
N PRO A 54 15.80 26.43 66.26
CA PRO A 54 16.63 27.49 66.83
C PRO A 54 17.75 26.96 67.76
N LEU A 55 17.53 25.86 68.47
CA LEU A 55 18.55 25.25 69.32
C LEU A 55 19.68 24.62 68.50
N LEU A 56 19.32 23.89 67.44
CA LEU A 56 20.27 23.17 66.60
C LEU A 56 21.03 24.11 65.67
N SER A 57 20.40 25.21 65.24
CA SER A 57 21.07 26.26 64.49
C SER A 57 22.13 26.99 65.32
N ALA A 58 21.93 27.13 66.63
CA ALA A 58 22.92 27.70 67.54
C ALA A 58 24.05 26.72 67.91
N GLN A 59 23.71 25.44 68.17
CA GLN A 59 24.66 24.45 68.67
C GLN A 59 25.46 23.74 67.56
N ALA A 60 24.85 23.49 66.41
CA ALA A 60 25.46 22.72 65.32
C ALA A 60 25.00 23.21 63.92
N PRO A 61 25.31 24.47 63.55
CA PRO A 61 24.85 25.06 62.28
C PRO A 61 25.33 24.29 61.04
N GLN A 62 26.53 23.71 61.11
CA GLN A 62 27.10 22.96 59.99
C GLN A 62 26.38 21.63 59.77
N ALA A 63 26.01 20.92 60.85
CA ALA A 63 25.24 19.67 60.76
C ALA A 63 23.82 19.93 60.23
N LEU A 64 23.17 21.00 60.72
CA LEU A 64 21.84 21.40 60.23
C LEU A 64 21.86 21.77 58.75
N ARG A 65 22.89 22.48 58.29
CA ARG A 65 23.07 22.80 56.87
C ARG A 65 23.31 21.56 56.02
N ALA A 66 24.08 20.59 56.50
CA ALA A 66 24.28 19.32 55.80
C ALA A 66 22.96 18.54 55.64
N ILE A 67 22.14 18.48 56.69
CA ILE A 67 20.82 17.81 56.64
C ILE A 67 19.90 18.51 55.64
N TRP A 68 19.82 19.84 55.68
CA TRP A 68 19.00 20.61 54.74
C TRP A 68 19.42 20.39 53.29
N GLN A 69 20.73 20.42 52.99
CA GLN A 69 21.24 20.13 51.66
C GLN A 69 20.92 18.70 51.23
N ALA A 70 21.18 17.70 52.08
CA ALA A 70 20.87 16.30 51.78
C ALA A 70 19.37 16.07 51.52
N MET A 71 18.49 16.73 52.29
CA MET A 71 17.05 16.67 52.07
C MET A 71 16.65 17.33 50.74
N ARG A 72 17.21 18.50 50.43
CA ARG A 72 16.94 19.25 49.20
C ARG A 72 17.40 18.48 47.97
N ASP A 73 18.64 18.00 47.98
CA ASP A 73 19.25 17.26 46.88
C ASP A 73 18.56 15.90 46.69
N GLY A 74 18.21 15.23 47.79
CA GLY A 74 17.45 13.99 47.76
C GLY A 74 16.06 14.17 47.16
N LEU A 75 15.35 15.25 47.52
CA LEU A 75 14.05 15.58 46.94
C LEU A 75 14.16 15.94 45.47
N GLU A 76 15.18 16.71 45.06
CA GLU A 76 15.44 17.05 43.66
C GLU A 76 15.70 15.79 42.81
N GLY A 77 16.60 14.92 43.27
CA GLY A 77 16.93 13.67 42.58
C GLY A 77 15.74 12.72 42.50
N PHE A 78 15.03 12.52 43.61
CA PHE A 78 13.83 11.68 43.64
C PHE A 78 12.74 12.20 42.70
N ALA A 79 12.38 13.49 42.79
CA ALA A 79 11.34 14.05 41.95
C ALA A 79 11.70 14.00 40.45
N THR A 80 12.95 14.29 40.09
CA THR A 80 13.41 14.23 38.69
C THR A 80 13.31 12.80 38.14
N SER A 81 13.77 11.81 38.91
CA SER A 81 13.67 10.39 38.56
C SER A 81 12.23 9.94 38.37
N GLU A 82 11.32 10.30 39.29
CA GLU A 82 9.91 9.94 39.20
C GLU A 82 9.23 10.60 38.00
N PHE A 83 9.53 11.86 37.70
CA PHE A 83 9.01 12.52 36.50
C PHE A 83 9.46 11.83 35.22
N GLU A 84 10.75 11.46 35.13
CA GLU A 84 11.26 10.73 33.97
C GLU A 84 10.59 9.36 33.82
N MET A 85 10.39 8.64 34.92
CA MET A 85 9.67 7.36 34.92
C MET A 85 8.23 7.52 34.42
N ILE A 86 7.49 8.50 34.94
CA ILE A 86 6.11 8.77 34.53
C ILE A 86 6.03 9.15 33.05
N LEU A 87 6.96 9.99 32.56
CA LEU A 87 7.02 10.40 31.16
C LEU A 87 7.23 9.22 30.22
N GLN A 88 8.07 8.26 30.62
CA GLN A 88 8.32 7.02 29.87
C GLN A 88 7.12 6.07 29.92
N GLU A 89 6.58 5.78 31.12
CA GLU A 89 5.44 4.87 31.29
C GLU A 89 4.21 5.31 30.49
N ARG A 90 3.91 6.61 30.54
CA ARG A 90 2.75 7.18 29.84
C ARG A 90 3.03 7.49 28.38
N GLN A 91 4.26 7.28 27.91
CA GLN A 91 4.71 7.55 26.54
C GLN A 91 4.38 8.99 26.11
N VAL A 92 4.65 9.94 27.01
CA VAL A 92 4.19 11.33 26.85
C VAL A 92 4.80 11.98 25.62
N PHE A 93 6.10 11.77 25.35
CA PHE A 93 6.76 12.33 24.19
C PHE A 93 6.15 11.85 22.87
N ILE A 94 5.82 10.56 22.77
CA ILE A 94 5.16 10.02 21.58
C ILE A 94 3.80 10.68 21.37
N ARG A 95 3.00 10.79 22.44
CA ARG A 95 1.65 11.36 22.37
C ARG A 95 1.66 12.85 22.06
N LEU A 96 2.57 13.62 22.65
CA LEU A 96 2.71 15.05 22.38
C LEU A 96 3.20 15.30 20.95
N ASN A 97 4.15 14.50 20.47
CA ASN A 97 4.60 14.58 19.09
C ASN A 97 3.48 14.23 18.10
N ALA A 98 2.71 13.16 18.37
CA ALA A 98 1.56 12.79 17.57
C ALA A 98 0.48 13.90 17.55
N LEU A 99 0.27 14.58 18.68
CA LEU A 99 -0.61 15.73 18.77
C LEU A 99 -0.12 16.91 17.93
N ASP A 100 1.18 17.24 17.99
CA ASP A 100 1.75 18.33 17.19
C ASP A 100 1.66 18.01 15.68
N SER A 101 1.84 16.74 15.29
CA SER A 101 1.59 16.30 13.90
C SER A 101 0.13 16.46 13.49
N LEU A 102 -0.82 16.06 14.35
CA LEU A 102 -2.26 16.19 14.08
C LEU A 102 -2.68 17.65 13.95
N ILE A 103 -2.16 18.53 14.81
CA ILE A 103 -2.43 19.98 14.74
C ILE A 103 -1.88 20.57 13.44
N SER A 104 -0.64 20.21 13.06
CA SER A 104 -0.03 20.66 11.82
C SER A 104 -0.83 20.21 10.59
N ASP A 105 -1.29 18.96 10.57
CA ASP A 105 -2.17 18.44 9.51
C ASP A 105 -3.53 19.15 9.48
N ALA A 106 -4.12 19.44 10.64
CA ALA A 106 -5.39 20.15 10.73
C ALA A 106 -5.26 21.60 10.22
N ILE A 107 -4.20 22.30 10.59
CA ILE A 107 -3.88 23.65 10.09
C ILE A 107 -3.73 23.60 8.57
N ARG A 108 -2.93 22.66 8.05
CA ARG A 108 -2.74 22.49 6.60
C ARG A 108 -4.07 22.26 5.87
N ARG A 109 -4.94 21.39 6.39
CA ARG A 109 -6.26 21.13 5.78
C ARG A 109 -7.16 22.36 5.80
N ARG A 110 -7.18 23.09 6.91
CA ARG A 110 -7.95 24.33 7.04
C ARG A 110 -7.46 25.37 6.05
N ASP A 111 -6.16 25.60 5.97
CA ASP A 111 -5.57 26.61 5.11
C ASP A 111 -5.81 26.29 3.61
N LEU A 112 -5.76 25.01 3.23
CA LEU A 112 -6.16 24.56 1.89
C LEU A 112 -7.66 24.75 1.61
N SER A 113 -8.51 24.46 2.60
CA SER A 113 -9.98 24.61 2.46
C SER A 113 -10.39 26.09 2.33
N LEU A 114 -9.70 26.97 3.05
CA LEU A 114 -9.86 28.43 2.94
C LEU A 114 -9.40 28.95 1.57
N ALA A 115 -8.26 28.45 1.08
CA ALA A 115 -7.74 28.83 -0.24
C ALA A 115 -8.67 28.39 -1.39
N ASN A 116 -9.32 27.22 -1.26
CA ASN A 116 -10.26 26.71 -2.25
C ASN A 116 -11.68 27.31 -2.13
N GLY A 117 -11.96 28.08 -1.08
CA GLY A 117 -13.28 28.69 -0.83
C GLY A 117 -14.38 27.68 -0.43
N GLU A 118 -14.01 26.47 -0.03
CA GLU A 118 -14.95 25.37 0.27
C GLU A 118 -15.57 25.46 1.67
N VAL A 119 -14.91 26.15 2.62
CA VAL A 119 -15.32 26.19 4.03
C VAL A 119 -15.23 27.60 4.58
N ASN A 120 -16.34 28.15 5.08
CA ASN A 120 -16.34 29.35 5.91
C ASN A 120 -15.92 28.98 7.35
N GLU A 121 -15.08 29.81 8.00
CA GLU A 121 -14.59 29.55 9.38
C GLU A 121 -15.71 29.30 10.40
N ASN A 122 -16.90 29.85 10.15
CA ASN A 122 -18.06 29.74 11.04
C ASN A 122 -18.86 28.42 10.91
N ASP A 123 -18.56 27.58 9.93
CA ASP A 123 -19.33 26.36 9.65
C ASP A 123 -18.68 25.07 10.20
N VAL A 124 -17.52 25.19 10.85
CA VAL A 124 -16.80 24.05 11.41
C VAL A 124 -17.40 23.68 12.77
N GLN A 125 -18.41 22.80 12.75
CA GLN A 125 -19.01 22.27 13.97
C GLN A 125 -18.04 21.31 14.68
N PRO A 126 -17.79 21.47 15.99
CA PRO A 126 -16.88 20.58 16.69
C PRO A 126 -17.47 19.17 16.80
N PRO A 127 -16.62 18.12 16.81
CA PRO A 127 -17.06 16.74 16.60
C PRO A 127 -18.00 16.20 17.69
N HIS A 128 -17.93 16.75 18.90
CA HIS A 128 -18.82 16.37 20.01
C HIS A 128 -20.27 16.84 19.84
N THR A 129 -20.51 17.71 18.85
CA THR A 129 -21.83 18.27 18.53
C THR A 129 -22.43 17.63 17.27
N LEU A 130 -21.65 16.79 16.56
CA LEU A 130 -22.10 16.13 15.34
C LEU A 130 -23.06 14.97 15.67
N PRO A 131 -24.11 14.77 14.84
CA PRO A 131 -24.95 13.59 14.97
C PRO A 131 -24.17 12.31 14.62
N PRO A 132 -24.64 11.13 15.07
CA PRO A 132 -23.90 9.87 14.90
C PRO A 132 -23.76 9.43 13.43
N GLU A 133 -24.75 9.71 12.58
CA GLU A 133 -24.75 9.29 11.18
C GLU A 133 -23.57 9.84 10.36
N PRO A 134 -23.28 11.17 10.33
CA PRO A 134 -22.12 11.69 9.63
C PRO A 134 -20.80 11.20 10.21
N LEU A 135 -20.73 10.93 11.51
CA LEU A 135 -19.53 10.37 12.15
C LEU A 135 -19.23 8.96 11.64
N VAL A 136 -20.26 8.10 11.61
CA VAL A 136 -20.12 6.73 11.07
C VAL A 136 -19.76 6.79 9.59
N LYS A 137 -20.42 7.64 8.79
CA LYS A 137 -20.09 7.82 7.37
C LYS A 137 -18.64 8.25 7.19
N ALA A 138 -18.18 9.26 7.92
CA ALA A 138 -16.79 9.75 7.85
C ALA A 138 -15.77 8.65 8.17
N HIS A 139 -16.05 7.77 9.14
CA HIS A 139 -15.18 6.63 9.46
C HIS A 139 -15.20 5.54 8.39
N LEU A 140 -16.33 5.30 7.74
CA LEU A 140 -16.46 4.26 6.72
C LEU A 140 -15.93 4.71 5.35
N THR A 141 -15.97 6.01 5.03
CA THR A 141 -15.47 6.58 3.78
C THR A 141 -14.06 6.12 3.39
N PRO A 142 -13.01 6.19 4.26
CA PRO A 142 -11.67 5.73 3.88
C PRO A 142 -11.62 4.23 3.56
N LEU A 143 -12.41 3.40 4.25
CA LEU A 143 -12.51 1.98 3.95
C LEU A 143 -13.18 1.75 2.60
N TYR A 144 -14.30 2.42 2.32
CA TYR A 144 -14.97 2.34 1.03
C TYR A 144 -14.08 2.81 -0.11
N LEU A 145 -13.33 3.90 0.07
CA LEU A 145 -12.41 4.41 -0.95
C LEU A 145 -11.26 3.41 -1.22
N SER A 146 -10.73 2.76 -0.18
CA SER A 146 -9.72 1.71 -0.33
C SER A 146 -10.28 0.47 -1.05
N GLN A 147 -11.51 0.07 -0.74
CA GLN A 147 -12.16 -1.06 -1.43
C GLN A 147 -12.48 -0.71 -2.89
N GLN A 148 -12.94 0.51 -3.14
CA GLN A 148 -13.22 1.00 -4.49
C GLN A 148 -11.96 1.01 -5.36
N SER A 149 -10.82 1.46 -4.83
CA SER A 149 -9.56 1.44 -5.58
C SER A 149 -9.09 0.01 -5.89
N GLN A 150 -9.24 -0.92 -4.95
CA GLN A 150 -8.95 -2.35 -5.19
C GLN A 150 -9.84 -2.96 -6.26
N LEU A 151 -11.15 -2.68 -6.24
CA LEU A 151 -12.10 -3.17 -7.23
C LEU A 151 -11.82 -2.58 -8.62
N ASN A 152 -11.51 -1.29 -8.70
CA ASN A 152 -11.15 -0.64 -9.96
C ASN A 152 -9.87 -1.25 -10.55
N ALA A 153 -8.85 -1.53 -9.73
CA ALA A 153 -7.63 -2.19 -10.20
C ALA A 153 -7.90 -3.61 -10.73
N LYS A 154 -8.80 -4.37 -10.07
CA LYS A 154 -9.21 -5.69 -10.55
C LYS A 154 -9.99 -5.62 -11.85
N LEU A 155 -10.91 -4.66 -11.97
CA LEU A 155 -11.69 -4.43 -13.17
C LEU A 155 -10.76 -4.10 -14.35
N GLN A 156 -9.82 -3.18 -14.17
CA GLN A 156 -8.83 -2.84 -15.20
C GLN A 156 -7.95 -4.05 -15.59
N THR A 157 -7.61 -4.91 -14.63
CA THR A 157 -6.87 -6.15 -14.91
C THR A 157 -7.70 -7.10 -15.77
N VAL A 158 -8.98 -7.30 -15.43
CA VAL A 158 -9.89 -8.18 -16.19
C VAL A 158 -10.17 -7.62 -17.58
N GLU A 159 -10.39 -6.31 -17.71
CA GLU A 159 -10.59 -5.66 -19.00
C GLU A 159 -9.37 -5.80 -19.92
N SER A 160 -8.16 -5.64 -19.39
CA SER A 160 -6.94 -5.84 -20.18
C SER A 160 -6.73 -7.30 -20.60
N LEU A 161 -7.05 -8.26 -19.72
CA LEU A 161 -7.03 -9.69 -20.06
C LEU A 161 -8.07 -10.04 -21.12
N ASN A 162 -9.30 -9.53 -20.99
CA ASN A 162 -10.36 -9.75 -21.97
C ASN A 162 -10.00 -9.16 -23.34
N ALA A 163 -9.42 -7.97 -23.38
CA ALA A 163 -8.94 -7.36 -24.61
C ALA A 163 -7.84 -8.22 -25.29
N SER A 164 -6.90 -8.76 -24.51
CA SER A 164 -5.86 -9.67 -25.02
C SER A 164 -6.44 -10.99 -25.55
N LEU A 165 -7.38 -11.59 -24.82
CA LEU A 165 -8.05 -12.83 -25.25
C LEU A 165 -8.86 -12.62 -26.53
N LEU A 166 -9.58 -11.50 -26.66
CA LEU A 166 -10.31 -11.16 -27.88
C LEU A 166 -9.36 -11.00 -29.06
N ALA A 167 -8.21 -10.35 -28.87
CA ALA A 167 -7.19 -10.24 -29.91
C ALA A 167 -6.68 -11.62 -30.35
N GLN A 168 -6.41 -12.53 -29.41
CA GLN A 168 -5.99 -13.90 -29.72
C GLN A 168 -7.07 -14.68 -30.47
N ILE A 169 -8.34 -14.56 -30.08
CA ILE A 169 -9.45 -15.23 -30.76
C ILE A 169 -9.58 -14.72 -32.20
N CYS A 170 -9.45 -13.41 -32.42
CA CYS A 170 -9.49 -12.83 -33.77
C CYS A 170 -8.34 -13.36 -34.63
N GLU A 171 -7.12 -13.42 -34.10
CA GLU A 171 -5.97 -13.97 -34.81
C GLU A 171 -6.16 -15.45 -35.16
N GLN A 172 -6.59 -16.26 -34.19
CA GLN A 172 -6.88 -17.69 -34.42
C GLN A 172 -7.97 -17.89 -35.47
N ARG A 173 -9.02 -17.06 -35.48
CA ARG A 173 -10.08 -17.14 -36.50
C ARG A 173 -9.55 -16.80 -37.89
N ASN A 174 -8.65 -15.81 -38.00
CA ASN A 174 -8.01 -15.46 -39.26
C ASN A 174 -7.11 -16.60 -39.75
N GLU A 175 -6.33 -17.21 -38.86
CA GLU A 175 -5.49 -18.36 -39.16
C GLU A 175 -6.32 -19.57 -39.63
N ILE A 176 -7.38 -19.93 -38.91
CA ILE A 176 -8.31 -21.01 -39.30
C ILE A 176 -8.87 -20.73 -40.71
N THR A 177 -9.29 -19.49 -40.98
CA THR A 177 -9.82 -19.12 -42.29
C THR A 177 -8.78 -19.27 -43.39
N LYS A 178 -7.51 -18.92 -43.12
CA LYS A 178 -6.39 -19.09 -44.05
C LYS A 178 -6.11 -20.57 -44.33
N ILE A 179 -6.04 -21.39 -43.28
CA ILE A 179 -5.80 -22.84 -43.39
C ILE A 179 -6.94 -23.50 -44.17
N LEU A 180 -8.20 -23.17 -43.85
CA LEU A 180 -9.36 -23.70 -44.58
C LEU A 180 -9.34 -23.33 -46.07
N ARG A 181 -8.90 -22.12 -46.43
CA ARG A 181 -8.72 -21.73 -47.83
C ARG A 181 -7.62 -22.54 -48.51
N SER A 182 -6.47 -22.74 -47.87
CA SER A 182 -5.39 -23.53 -48.46
C SER A 182 -5.76 -25.00 -48.61
N THR A 183 -6.47 -25.58 -47.64
CA THR A 183 -6.93 -26.97 -47.75
C THR A 183 -7.99 -27.12 -48.85
N ARG A 184 -8.94 -26.17 -48.96
CA ARG A 184 -9.91 -26.18 -50.06
C ARG A 184 -9.23 -26.08 -51.42
N GLN A 185 -8.22 -25.21 -51.55
CA GLN A 185 -7.45 -25.11 -52.78
C GLN A 185 -6.74 -26.43 -53.10
N LEU A 186 -6.06 -27.03 -52.13
CA LEU A 186 -5.39 -28.32 -52.34
C LEU A 186 -6.36 -29.44 -52.71
N CYS A 187 -7.56 -29.48 -52.11
CA CYS A 187 -8.61 -30.42 -52.51
C CYS A 187 -9.05 -30.19 -53.96
N SER A 188 -9.27 -28.93 -54.37
CA SER A 188 -9.56 -28.58 -55.78
C SER A 188 -8.43 -29.02 -56.69
N ASP A 189 -7.17 -28.75 -56.34
CA ASP A 189 -6.00 -29.11 -57.15
C ASP A 189 -5.88 -30.65 -57.30
N VAL A 190 -6.26 -31.43 -56.28
CA VAL A 190 -6.30 -32.90 -56.33
C VAL A 190 -7.49 -33.40 -57.16
N GLU A 191 -8.66 -32.76 -57.06
CA GLU A 191 -9.82 -33.04 -57.91
C GLU A 191 -9.48 -32.78 -59.39
N ASP A 192 -8.87 -31.64 -59.70
CA ASP A 192 -8.42 -31.26 -61.04
C ASP A 192 -7.34 -32.22 -61.57
N ALA A 193 -6.37 -32.61 -60.72
CA ALA A 193 -5.35 -33.58 -61.09
C ALA A 193 -5.94 -34.98 -61.34
N ALA A 194 -6.97 -35.38 -60.59
CA ALA A 194 -7.69 -36.62 -60.81
C ALA A 194 -8.47 -36.61 -62.15
N GLU A 195 -9.08 -35.48 -62.51
CA GLU A 195 -9.75 -35.29 -63.81
C GLU A 195 -8.74 -35.40 -64.97
N VAL A 196 -7.60 -34.70 -64.89
CA VAL A 196 -6.53 -34.79 -65.91
C VAL A 196 -5.97 -36.21 -66.03
N MET A 197 -5.80 -36.93 -64.92
CA MET A 197 -5.36 -38.34 -64.96
C MET A 197 -6.41 -39.25 -65.61
N HIS A 198 -7.70 -39.03 -65.36
CA HIS A 198 -8.77 -39.76 -66.02
C HIS A 198 -8.76 -39.53 -67.54
N ASP A 199 -8.59 -38.27 -67.97
CA ASP A 199 -8.48 -37.93 -69.40
C ASP A 199 -7.26 -38.57 -70.06
N LEU A 200 -6.10 -38.54 -69.40
CA LEU A 200 -4.87 -39.23 -69.87
C LEU A 200 -5.04 -40.75 -69.92
N GLN A 201 -5.78 -41.34 -68.98
CA GLN A 201 -6.11 -42.77 -69.04
C GLN A 201 -7.02 -43.07 -70.24
N GLY A 202 -8.00 -42.21 -70.53
CA GLY A 202 -8.82 -42.31 -71.74
C GLY A 202 -7.98 -42.26 -73.02
N LEU A 203 -7.11 -41.25 -73.15
CA LEU A 203 -6.18 -41.14 -74.27
C LEU A 203 -5.18 -42.31 -74.34
N GLY A 204 -4.75 -42.85 -73.20
CA GLY A 204 -3.87 -44.02 -73.14
C GLY A 204 -4.57 -45.30 -73.56
N HIS A 205 -5.86 -45.44 -73.26
CA HIS A 205 -6.70 -46.52 -73.78
C HIS A 205 -6.89 -46.40 -75.29
N GLU A 206 -7.20 -45.21 -75.79
CA GLU A 206 -7.32 -44.94 -77.23
C GLU A 206 -5.99 -45.17 -77.96
N ALA A 207 -4.86 -44.74 -77.40
CA ALA A 207 -3.54 -44.95 -77.97
C ALA A 207 -3.15 -46.44 -78.00
N ARG A 208 -3.48 -47.21 -76.96
CA ARG A 208 -3.29 -48.67 -76.95
C ARG A 208 -4.20 -49.36 -77.96
N GLU A 209 -5.44 -48.91 -78.12
CA GLU A 209 -6.35 -49.43 -79.14
C GLU A 209 -5.81 -49.17 -80.56
N VAL A 210 -5.27 -47.99 -80.81
CA VAL A 210 -4.60 -47.63 -82.07
C VAL A 210 -3.29 -48.40 -82.27
N GLU A 211 -2.50 -48.64 -81.23
CA GLU A 211 -1.28 -49.44 -81.29
C GLU A 211 -1.57 -50.91 -81.61
N ILE A 212 -2.59 -51.51 -81.00
CA ILE A 212 -3.06 -52.87 -81.34
C ILE A 212 -3.51 -52.93 -82.81
N LEU A 213 -4.23 -51.91 -83.28
CA LEU A 213 -4.65 -51.82 -84.69
C LEU A 213 -3.48 -51.63 -85.67
N LEU A 214 -2.38 -51.00 -85.25
CA LEU A 214 -1.17 -50.84 -86.05
C LEU A 214 -0.30 -52.10 -86.06
N ASP A 215 -0.20 -52.81 -84.94
CA ASP A 215 0.53 -54.09 -84.84
C ASP A 215 -0.17 -55.20 -85.65
N ASP A 216 -1.50 -55.13 -85.83
CA ASP A 216 -2.26 -55.99 -86.75
C ASP A 216 -2.00 -55.66 -88.25
N VAL A 217 -1.35 -54.52 -88.57
CA VAL A 217 -1.10 -54.04 -89.95
C VAL A 217 0.36 -54.27 -90.41
N GLU A 218 1.29 -54.70 -89.55
CA GLU A 218 2.61 -55.19 -89.99
C GLU A 218 2.59 -56.71 -90.28
N PRO A 219 2.58 -57.15 -91.55
CA PRO A 219 2.71 -58.57 -91.87
C PRO A 219 4.15 -59.07 -91.61
N ARG A 220 4.26 -60.04 -90.71
CA ARG A 220 5.39 -60.98 -90.66
C ARG A 220 5.38 -61.90 -91.87
N GLU A 221 6.13 -61.59 -92.91
CA GLU A 221 6.70 -62.54 -93.89
C GLU A 221 8.04 -61.93 -94.33
N LYS A 222 9.27 -62.37 -93.98
CA LYS A 222 9.90 -63.64 -93.61
C LYS A 222 9.72 -64.79 -94.62
N TYR A 223 10.71 -64.81 -95.52
CA TYR A 223 11.26 -65.90 -96.35
C TYR A 223 10.52 -66.28 -97.63
#